data_AF-A0A7U7C7J6-F1
#
_entry.id   AF-A0A7U7C7J6-F1
#
_cell.length_a   1.000
_cell.length_b   1.000
_cell.length_c   1.000
_cell.angle_alpha   90.00
_cell.angle_beta   90.00
_cell.angle_gamma   90.00
#
_symmetry.space_group_name_H-M   'P 1'
#
loop_
_entity.id
_entity.type
_entity.pdbx_description
1 polymer ?
#
loop_
_entity_poly.entity_id
_entity_poly.type
_entity_poly.pdbx_seq_one_letter_code
_entity_poly.pdbx_strand_id
1 'polypeptide(L)'
;MAETLIVEKNHQISNLIRQKVRFITMDMSGAYIPLVRRLFLNAQIIIDRFHIIQQLVQAFLKTRIAIMNQFNKKPLPYRYLKITGDSP
;
A
#
# COMPACT_ATOMS: atom_id res chain seq x y z
N MET A 1 -10.27 -0.99 -42.59
CA MET A 1 -9.14 -1.92 -42.78
C MET A 1 -7.80 -1.30 -42.35
N ALA A 2 -7.41 -0.11 -42.83
CA ALA A 2 -6.15 0.54 -42.42
C ALA A 2 -6.11 0.98 -40.94
N GLU A 3 -7.20 1.58 -40.43
CA GLU A 3 -7.29 2.00 -39.02
C GLU A 3 -7.22 0.83 -38.03
N THR A 4 -7.84 -0.29 -38.41
CA THR A 4 -7.86 -1.53 -37.63
C THR A 4 -6.44 -2.10 -37.46
N LEU A 5 -5.62 -2.05 -38.51
CA LEU A 5 -4.21 -2.48 -38.49
C LEU A 5 -3.32 -1.58 -37.62
N ILE A 6 -3.57 -0.27 -37.60
CA ILE A 6 -2.81 0.68 -36.75
C ILE A 6 -3.10 0.40 -35.27
N VAL A 7 -4.38 0.18 -34.92
CA VAL A 7 -4.78 -0.13 -33.55
C VAL A 7 -4.18 -1.45 -33.07
N GLU A 8 -4.20 -2.50 -33.90
CA GLU A 8 -3.56 -3.78 -33.58
C GLU A 8 -2.05 -3.65 -33.36
N LYS A 9 -1.36 -2.90 -34.23
CA LYS A 9 0.08 -2.69 -34.11
C LYS A 9 0.43 -1.89 -32.85
N ASN A 10 -0.36 -0.88 -32.50
CA ASN A 10 -0.22 -0.11 -31.26
C ASN A 10 -0.48 -0.99 -30.02
N HIS A 11 -1.46 -1.91 -30.08
CA HIS A 11 -1.72 -2.86 -29.01
C HIS A 11 -0.52 -3.81 -28.80
N GLN A 12 0.05 -4.36 -29.88
CA GLN A 12 1.24 -5.21 -29.83
C GLN A 12 2.46 -4.47 -29.25
N ILE A 13 2.71 -3.22 -29.67
CA ILE A 13 3.76 -2.37 -29.10
C ILE A 13 3.54 -2.17 -27.59
N SER A 14 2.30 -1.91 -27.17
CA SER A 14 1.95 -1.74 -25.75
C SER A 14 2.23 -3.02 -24.93
N ASN A 15 1.96 -4.20 -25.51
CA ASN A 15 2.21 -5.48 -24.85
C ASN A 15 3.72 -5.76 -24.74
N LEU A 16 4.49 -5.43 -25.78
CA LEU A 16 5.95 -5.56 -25.75
C LEU A 16 6.58 -4.69 -24.66
N ILE A 17 6.05 -3.47 -24.46
CA ILE A 17 6.49 -2.56 -23.39
C ILE A 17 6.12 -3.14 -22.02
N ARG A 18 4.88 -3.64 -21.85
CA ARG A 18 4.42 -4.25 -20.59
C ARG A 18 5.25 -5.47 -20.19
N GLN A 19 5.67 -6.29 -21.15
CA GLN A 19 6.53 -7.45 -20.89
C GLN A 19 7.95 -7.08 -20.44
N LYS A 20 8.41 -5.85 -20.69
CA LYS A 20 9.71 -5.33 -20.24
C LYS A 20 9.68 -4.77 -18.83
N VAL A 21 8.50 -4.59 -18.23
CA VAL A 21 8.39 -4.13 -16.84
C VAL A 21 8.91 -5.21 -15.91
N ARG A 22 9.91 -4.87 -15.09
CA ARG A 22 10.56 -5.79 -14.14
C ARG A 22 10.00 -5.69 -12.73
N PHE A 23 9.59 -4.50 -12.31
CA PHE A 23 9.14 -4.24 -10.96
C PHE A 23 7.90 -3.34 -10.97
N ILE A 24 6.96 -3.66 -10.11
CA ILE A 24 5.77 -2.85 -9.86
C ILE A 24 5.66 -2.66 -8.36
N THR A 25 5.68 -1.41 -7.92
CA THR A 25 5.37 -1.06 -6.54
C THR A 25 3.88 -0.78 -6.44
N MET A 26 3.19 -1.46 -5.53
CA MET A 26 1.76 -1.22 -5.29
C MET A 26 1.44 -1.20 -3.79
N ASP A 27 0.26 -0.69 -3.47
CA ASP A 27 -0.29 -0.79 -2.11
C ASP A 27 -0.51 -2.25 -1.68
N MET A 28 -0.90 -2.44 -0.42
CA MET A 28 -1.22 -3.77 0.11
C MET A 28 -2.63 -4.25 -0.27
N SER A 29 -3.33 -3.57 -1.18
CA SER A 29 -4.67 -3.98 -1.59
C SER A 29 -4.60 -5.19 -2.50
N GLY A 30 -5.13 -6.32 -2.02
CA GLY A 30 -5.24 -7.54 -2.81
C GLY A 30 -6.07 -7.38 -4.09
N ALA A 31 -6.90 -6.34 -4.19
CA ALA A 31 -7.76 -6.09 -5.33
C ALA A 31 -6.98 -5.89 -6.66
N TYR A 32 -5.76 -5.35 -6.59
CA TYR A 32 -4.96 -5.07 -7.79
C TYR A 32 -4.10 -6.25 -8.22
N ILE A 33 -3.87 -7.25 -7.36
CA ILE A 33 -2.99 -8.39 -7.67
C ILE A 33 -3.43 -9.14 -8.94
N PRO A 34 -4.72 -9.49 -9.14
CA PRO A 34 -5.14 -10.18 -10.35
C PRO A 34 -4.95 -9.32 -11.61
N LEU A 35 -5.19 -8.01 -11.51
CA LEU A 35 -5.05 -7.07 -12.62
C LEU A 35 -3.57 -6.91 -13.02
N VAL A 36 -2.70 -6.67 -12.04
CA VAL A 36 -1.26 -6.48 -12.25
C VAL A 36 -0.64 -7.73 -12.86
N ARG A 37 -1.02 -8.93 -12.40
CA ARG A 37 -0.54 -10.20 -12.97
C ARG A 37 -0.99 -10.42 -14.41
N ARG A 38 -2.17 -9.94 -14.81
CA ARG A 38 -2.66 -10.02 -16.19
C ARG A 38 -1.95 -9.04 -17.12
N LEU A 39 -1.66 -7.84 -16.62
CA LEU A 39 -1.07 -6.77 -17.43
C LEU A 39 0.46 -6.87 -17.53
N PHE A 40 1.12 -7.39 -16.50
CA PHE A 40 2.58 -7.39 -16.36
C PHE A 40 3.09 -8.75 -15.91
N LEU A 41 3.04 -9.71 -16.83
CA LEU A 41 3.35 -11.12 -16.60
C LEU A 41 4.78 -11.36 -16.07
N ASN A 42 5.73 -10.49 -16.43
CA ASN A 42 7.15 -10.62 -16.07
C ASN A 42 7.57 -9.73 -14.88
N ALA A 43 6.65 -8.94 -14.34
CA ALA A 43 6.98 -7.98 -13.30
C ALA A 43 6.87 -8.61 -11.91
N GLN A 44 7.89 -8.40 -11.08
CA GLN A 44 7.81 -8.68 -9.67
C GLN A 44 7.01 -7.59 -8.94
N ILE A 45 6.05 -8.01 -8.15
CA ILE A 45 5.25 -7.10 -7.31
C ILE A 45 6.02 -6.83 -6.02
N ILE A 46 6.27 -5.55 -5.75
CA ILE A 46 6.90 -5.03 -4.54
C ILE A 46 5.84 -4.27 -3.75
N ILE A 47 5.76 -4.52 -2.45
CA ILE A 47 4.86 -3.78 -1.57
C ILE A 47 5.44 -2.38 -1.32
N ASP A 48 4.61 -1.36 -1.46
CA ASP A 48 4.98 0.01 -1.11
C ASP A 48 5.29 0.13 0.39
N ARG A 49 6.54 0.54 0.66
CA ARG A 49 7.06 0.75 2.01
C ARG A 49 6.30 1.82 2.78
N PHE A 50 5.71 2.81 2.10
CA PHE A 50 4.89 3.83 2.74
C PHE A 50 3.72 3.19 3.49
N HIS A 51 3.01 2.26 2.85
CA HIS A 51 1.89 1.58 3.48
C HIS A 51 2.33 0.66 4.62
N ILE A 52 3.50 0.03 4.53
CA ILE A 52 4.05 -0.79 5.63
C ILE A 52 4.30 0.09 6.85
N ILE A 53 5.00 1.21 6.67
CA ILE A 53 5.31 2.16 7.75
C ILE A 53 4.01 2.73 8.32
N GLN A 54 3.08 3.15 7.47
CA GLN A 54 1.80 3.72 7.91
C GLN A 54 0.98 2.71 8.72
N GLN A 55 0.85 1.46 8.26
CA GLN A 55 0.12 0.43 9.01
C GLN A 55 0.78 0.12 10.34
N LEU A 56 2.11 0.07 10.38
CA LEU A 56 2.86 -0.15 11.61
C LEU A 56 2.63 0.98 12.62
N VAL A 57 2.75 2.24 12.18
CA VAL A 57 2.51 3.42 13.02
C VAL A 57 1.07 3.41 13.57
N GLN A 58 0.09 3.09 12.73
CA GLN A 58 -1.31 3.00 13.14
C GLN A 58 -1.55 1.86 14.15
N ALA A 59 -0.91 0.71 13.97
CA ALA A 59 -1.01 -0.40 14.92
C ALA A 59 -0.44 -0.02 16.30
N PHE A 60 0.74 0.60 16.34
CA PHE A 60 1.32 1.09 17.59
C PHE A 60 0.45 2.15 18.25
N LEU A 61 -0.09 3.09 17.47
CA LEU A 61 -0.99 4.12 17.99
C LEU A 61 -2.24 3.52 18.63
N LYS A 62 -2.91 2.58 17.95
CA LYS A 62 -4.09 1.88 18.48
C LYS A 62 -3.77 1.12 19.77
N THR A 63 -2.67 0.37 19.79
CA THR A 63 -2.23 -0.36 20.99
C THR A 63 -1.94 0.58 22.15
N ARG A 64 -1.23 1.70 21.88
CA ARG A 64 -0.93 2.72 22.89
C ARG A 64 -2.21 3.32 23.48
N ILE A 65 -3.17 3.72 22.64
CA ILE A 65 -4.46 4.25 23.09
C ILE A 65 -5.24 3.21 23.88
N ALA A 66 -5.29 1.95 23.42
CA ALA A 66 -5.96 0.86 24.12
C ALA A 66 -5.38 0.62 25.52
N ILE A 67 -4.06 0.68 25.66
CA ILE A 67 -3.36 0.60 26.95
C ILE A 67 -3.68 1.85 27.80
N MET A 68 -3.61 3.05 27.23
CA MET A 68 -3.93 4.29 27.95
C MET A 68 -5.34 4.30 28.52
N ASN A 69 -6.32 3.80 27.76
CA ASN A 69 -7.73 3.76 28.16
C ASN A 69 -8.02 2.75 29.29
N GLN A 70 -7.09 1.86 29.62
CA GLN A 70 -7.20 0.95 30.78
C GLN A 70 -6.85 1.65 32.10
N PHE A 71 -6.14 2.78 32.05
CA PHE A 71 -5.77 3.55 33.23
C PHE A 71 -6.73 4.72 33.43
N ASN A 72 -7.04 5.04 34.70
CA ASN A 72 -7.58 6.37 35.04
C ASN A 72 -6.59 7.44 34.51
N LYS A 73 -7.02 8.69 34.25
CA LYS A 73 -6.14 9.73 33.64
C LYS A 73 -5.05 10.30 34.59
N LYS A 74 -4.99 9.82 35.84
CA LYS A 74 -4.15 10.34 36.93
C LYS A 74 -2.80 9.62 37.18
N PRO A 75 -2.65 8.29 36.99
CA PRO A 75 -1.43 7.57 37.32
C PRO A 75 -0.35 7.80 36.26
N LEU A 76 0.90 7.64 36.69
CA LEU A 76 2.11 7.83 35.90
C LEU A 76 2.14 7.07 34.56
N PRO A 77 1.64 5.82 34.43
CA PRO A 77 1.64 5.08 33.16
C PRO A 77 0.90 5.81 32.03
N TYR A 78 -0.21 6.49 32.35
CA TYR A 78 -0.96 7.28 31.37
C TYR A 78 -0.14 8.48 30.85
N ARG A 79 0.62 9.14 31.72
CA ARG A 79 1.44 10.31 31.35
C ARG A 79 2.62 9.93 30.47
N TYR A 80 3.28 8.79 30.72
CA TYR A 80 4.39 8.32 29.89
C TYR A 80 3.97 7.89 28.49
N LEU A 81 2.72 7.45 28.33
CA LEU A 81 2.19 7.01 27.05
C LEU A 81 1.52 8.14 26.25
N LYS A 82 1.23 9.29 26.87
CA LYS A 82 0.59 10.42 26.20
C LYS A 82 1.60 11.17 25.33
N ILE A 83 1.27 11.35 24.05
CA ILE A 83 2.01 12.25 23.17
C ILE A 83 1.32 13.64 23.19
N THR A 84 2.12 14.71 23.20
CA THR A 84 1.62 16.09 23.22
C THR A 84 0.71 16.34 22.01
N GLY A 85 -0.57 16.66 22.26
CA GLY A 85 -1.56 16.92 21.21
C GLY A 85 -2.68 15.89 21.09
N ASP A 86 -2.56 14.73 21.74
CA ASP A 86 -3.63 13.73 21.72
C ASP A 86 -4.78 14.08 22.70
N SER A 87 -6.00 14.15 22.16
CA SER A 87 -7.23 14.11 22.95
C SER A 87 -7.64 12.65 23.18
N PRO A 88 -8.33 12.32 24.30
CA PRO A 88 -8.80 10.96 24.58
C PRO A 88 -9.73 10.41 23.49
#